data_AF-X1AU42-F1
#
_entry.id   AF-X1AU42-F1
#
_cell.length_a   1.000
_cell.length_b   1.000
_cell.length_c   1.000
_cell.angle_alpha   90.00
_cell.angle_beta   90.00
_cell.angle_gamma   90.00
#
_symmetry.space_group_name_H-M   'P 1'
#
loop_
_entity.id
_entity.type
_entity.pdbx_description
1 polymer ?
#
loop_
_entity_poly.entity_id
_entity_poly.type
_entity_poly.pdbx_seq_one_letter_code
_entity_poly.pdbx_strand_id
1 'polypeptide(L)'
;YILHPGFLDSCLLVYFAELLAQGKNDMLTLPISIRECWFNAVQTYPRFIYVTAKAIEESLDIDMLLLNDAGECIGAIRGFRSRRAPREVLERAIVYEEKVDQLLYETLWHAQPLKQDETLASIGQWVIVSDESVMANALLNRIKACGFSVSLQTNNKQVVTLLSDIADLQGVIYLGPASSLKLPLEFVELQFLFDIGQAFIKLSAQQVIPRLVMLTQSAHAVHNDVINLSAATLVVFVLVAHHERCWNVPLSMKKKSIS
;
A
#
# COMPACT_ATOMS: atom_id res chain seq x y z
N TYR A 1 9.97 1.25 18.75
CA TYR A 1 9.77 2.52 18.02
C TYR A 1 8.59 3.25 18.61
N ILE A 2 8.66 4.58 18.77
CA ILE A 2 7.53 5.40 19.25
C ILE A 2 6.46 5.54 18.14
N LEU A 3 6.91 5.59 16.88
CA LEU A 3 6.08 5.50 15.68
C LEU A 3 6.82 4.62 14.65
N HIS A 4 6.10 3.73 13.95
CA HIS A 4 6.71 2.88 12.93
C HIS A 4 7.14 3.71 11.69
N PRO A 5 8.33 3.50 11.10
CA PRO A 5 8.78 4.28 9.94
C PRO A 5 7.81 4.24 8.75
N GLY A 6 7.22 3.08 8.45
CA GLY A 6 6.24 2.96 7.36
C GLY A 6 4.96 3.78 7.59
N PHE A 7 4.62 4.05 8.85
CA PHE A 7 3.50 4.93 9.19
C PHE A 7 3.85 6.40 8.92
N LEU A 8 5.05 6.84 9.32
CA LEU A 8 5.55 8.17 9.02
C LEU A 8 5.61 8.40 7.50
N ASP A 9 6.11 7.42 6.75
CA ASP A 9 6.15 7.46 5.28
C ASP A 9 4.74 7.61 4.69
N SER A 10 3.77 6.87 5.23
CA SER A 10 2.36 6.97 4.81
C SER A 10 1.76 8.35 5.08
N CYS A 11 2.16 9.02 6.17
CA CYS A 11 1.76 10.42 6.42
C CYS A 11 2.32 11.36 5.35
N LEU A 12 3.57 11.15 4.96
CA LEU A 12 4.23 11.95 3.92
C LEU A 12 3.68 11.66 2.51
N LEU A 13 3.07 10.49 2.27
CA LEU A 13 2.36 10.22 1.01
C LEU A 13 1.17 11.16 0.77
N VAL A 14 0.50 11.63 1.82
CA VAL A 14 -0.57 12.64 1.69
C VAL A 14 0.00 13.97 1.19
N TYR A 15 1.22 14.31 1.61
CA TYR A 15 1.95 15.45 1.06
C TYR A 15 2.28 15.27 -0.43
N PHE A 16 2.74 14.09 -0.83
CA PHE A 16 3.01 13.81 -2.25
C PHE A 16 1.75 13.88 -3.11
N ALA A 17 0.58 13.49 -2.58
CA ALA A 17 -0.68 13.64 -3.29
C ALA A 17 -1.01 15.12 -3.60
N GLU A 18 -0.79 16.02 -2.64
CA GLU A 18 -0.98 17.47 -2.84
C GLU A 18 0.00 18.03 -3.88
N LEU A 19 1.26 17.56 -3.88
CA LEU A 19 2.22 17.95 -4.91
C LEU A 19 1.83 17.47 -6.30
N LEU A 20 1.33 16.24 -6.43
CA LEU A 20 0.88 15.69 -7.71
C LEU A 20 -0.35 16.43 -8.25
N ALA A 21 -1.23 16.92 -7.36
CA ALA A 21 -2.41 17.70 -7.74
C ALA A 21 -2.04 19.06 -8.38
N GLN A 22 -0.84 19.59 -8.12
CA GLN A 22 -0.35 20.86 -8.68
C GLN A 22 0.18 20.72 -10.13
N GLY A 23 0.13 19.51 -10.71
CA GLY A 23 0.49 19.25 -12.10
C GLY A 23 1.99 19.08 -12.37
N LYS A 24 2.33 18.64 -13.59
CA LYS A 24 3.72 18.43 -14.01
C LYS A 24 4.41 19.77 -14.30
N ASN A 25 5.53 20.02 -13.63
CA ASN A 25 6.47 21.10 -13.92
C ASN A 25 7.89 20.53 -13.66
N ASP A 26 8.90 21.02 -14.37
CA ASP A 26 10.32 20.62 -14.24
C ASP A 26 10.97 21.05 -12.90
N MET A 27 10.16 21.52 -11.96
CA MET A 27 10.57 21.94 -10.64
C MET A 27 10.48 20.77 -9.66
N LEU A 28 11.61 20.42 -9.05
CA LEU A 28 11.69 19.42 -7.98
C LEU A 28 11.25 20.04 -6.67
N THR A 29 10.47 19.31 -5.87
CA THR A 29 10.07 19.77 -4.54
C THR A 29 10.92 19.09 -3.49
N LEU A 30 11.69 19.90 -2.76
CA LEU A 30 12.62 19.43 -1.73
C LEU A 30 12.11 19.74 -0.33
N PRO A 31 12.10 18.77 0.60
CA PRO A 31 11.92 19.09 2.01
C PRO A 31 13.12 19.90 2.51
N ILE A 32 12.88 21.06 3.12
CA ILE A 32 13.95 21.92 3.65
C ILE A 32 14.01 21.84 5.17
N SER A 33 12.85 21.80 5.84
CA SER A 33 12.83 21.85 7.30
C SER A 33 11.61 21.18 7.89
N ILE A 34 11.78 20.69 9.11
CA ILE A 34 10.70 20.34 10.02
C ILE A 34 10.96 21.13 11.29
N ARG A 35 9.99 21.93 11.74
CA ARG A 35 10.15 22.75 12.93
C ARG A 35 9.94 21.92 14.19
N GLU A 36 8.94 21.04 14.18
CA GLU A 36 8.57 20.26 15.34
C GLU A 36 8.03 18.90 14.87
N CYS A 37 8.47 17.85 15.55
CA CYS A 37 7.97 16.50 15.34
C CYS A 37 7.89 15.82 16.70
N TRP A 38 6.68 15.43 17.11
CA TRP A 38 6.48 14.73 18.37
C TRP A 38 5.38 13.68 18.24
N PHE A 39 5.52 12.64 19.06
CA PHE A 39 4.59 11.53 19.14
C PHE A 39 4.40 11.16 20.60
N ASN A 40 3.16 10.97 21.02
CA ASN A 40 2.89 10.42 22.34
C ASN A 40 3.28 8.94 22.36
N ALA A 41 4.03 8.52 23.38
CA ALA A 41 4.49 7.14 23.54
C ALA A 41 3.38 6.14 23.93
N VAL A 42 2.14 6.61 24.06
CA VAL A 42 0.99 5.75 24.36
C VAL A 42 0.69 4.94 23.09
N GLN A 43 0.46 3.63 23.25
CA GLN A 43 0.25 2.64 22.16
C GLN A 43 -1.01 2.88 21.30
N THR A 44 -1.55 4.09 21.29
CA THR A 44 -2.65 4.48 20.41
C THR A 44 -2.06 4.87 19.06
N TYR A 45 -2.28 4.02 18.06
CA TYR A 45 -1.91 4.36 16.69
C TYR A 45 -2.89 5.38 16.11
N PRO A 46 -2.39 6.34 15.33
CA PRO A 46 -3.26 7.28 14.63
C PRO A 46 -4.11 6.61 13.57
N ARG A 47 -5.35 7.07 13.52
CA ARG A 47 -6.45 6.59 12.69
C ARG A 47 -6.75 7.58 11.59
N PHE A 48 -6.60 8.85 11.91
CA PHE A 48 -6.79 9.95 10.99
C PHE A 48 -5.53 10.79 10.96
N ILE A 49 -5.24 11.30 9.77
CA ILE A 49 -4.22 12.30 9.54
C ILE A 49 -4.96 13.53 9.05
N TYR A 50 -4.87 14.61 9.81
CA TYR A 50 -5.39 15.90 9.39
C TYR A 50 -4.24 16.73 8.87
N VAL A 51 -4.31 17.13 7.60
CA VAL A 51 -3.25 17.88 6.93
C VAL A 51 -3.76 19.28 6.63
N THR A 52 -3.00 20.28 7.04
CA THR A 52 -3.16 21.65 6.57
C THR A 52 -1.96 22.02 5.74
N ALA A 53 -2.20 22.41 4.49
CA ALA A 53 -1.17 22.85 3.57
C ALA A 53 -1.40 24.33 3.21
N LYS A 54 -0.30 25.09 3.14
CA LYS A 54 -0.30 26.48 2.73
C LYS A 54 0.82 26.71 1.73
N ALA A 55 0.45 27.03 0.50
CA ALA A 55 1.41 27.48 -0.50
C ALA A 55 1.83 28.93 -0.19
N ILE A 56 3.14 29.18 -0.18
CA ILE A 56 3.75 30.50 -0.02
C ILE A 56 4.84 30.62 -1.09
N GLU A 57 4.54 31.32 -2.18
CA GLU A 57 5.44 31.46 -3.34
C GLU A 57 5.91 30.09 -3.86
N GLU A 58 7.22 29.83 -3.82
CA GLU A 58 7.85 28.56 -4.21
C GLU A 58 7.87 27.52 -3.08
N SER A 59 7.29 27.81 -1.92
CA SER A 59 7.30 26.94 -0.76
C SER A 59 5.92 26.38 -0.43
N LEU A 60 5.89 25.17 0.12
CA LEU A 60 4.70 24.54 0.66
C LEU A 60 4.94 24.27 2.15
N ASP A 61 4.18 24.96 3.00
CA ASP A 61 4.19 24.77 4.45
C ASP A 61 3.06 23.82 4.83
N ILE A 62 3.40 22.80 5.60
CA ILE A 62 2.49 21.71 5.96
C ILE A 62 2.58 21.44 7.45
N ASP A 63 1.42 21.37 8.07
CA ASP A 63 1.23 20.81 9.40
C ASP A 63 0.36 19.55 9.29
N MET A 64 0.77 18.49 9.98
CA MET A 64 0.07 17.22 10.04
C MET A 64 -0.25 16.91 11.50
N LEU A 65 -1.52 16.63 11.79
CA LEU A 65 -1.97 16.14 13.09
C LEU A 65 -2.34 14.66 12.97
N LEU A 66 -1.84 13.87 13.90
CA LEU A 66 -2.12 12.44 14.02
C LEU A 66 -3.18 12.27 15.10
N LEU A 67 -4.36 11.79 14.70
CA LEU A 67 -5.54 11.71 15.59
C LEU A 67 -5.94 10.26 15.84
N ASN A 68 -6.34 9.95 17.07
CA ASN A 68 -6.90 8.65 17.43
C ASN A 68 -8.41 8.54 17.07
N ASP A 69 -9.04 7.42 17.42
CA ASP A 69 -10.48 7.17 17.17
C ASP A 69 -11.42 8.19 17.88
N ALA A 70 -10.97 8.78 18.98
CA ALA A 70 -11.69 9.82 19.71
C ALA A 70 -11.47 11.23 19.12
N GLY A 71 -10.60 11.37 18.11
CA GLY A 71 -10.20 12.65 17.54
C GLY A 71 -9.13 13.39 18.36
N GLU A 72 -8.54 12.74 19.35
CA GLU A 72 -7.49 13.33 20.19
C GLU A 72 -6.16 13.31 19.44
N CYS A 73 -5.40 14.40 19.54
CA CYS A 73 -4.08 14.52 18.95
C CYS A 73 -3.06 13.69 19.73
N ILE A 74 -2.49 12.69 19.07
CA ILE A 74 -1.50 11.77 19.62
C ILE A 74 -0.11 11.93 19.00
N GLY A 75 0.02 12.84 18.04
CA GLY A 75 1.29 13.24 17.45
C GLY A 75 1.10 14.38 16.46
N ALA A 76 2.19 15.06 16.14
CA ALA A 76 2.17 16.11 15.13
C ALA A 76 3.52 16.26 14.44
N ILE A 77 3.45 16.64 13.17
CA ILE A 77 4.57 17.16 12.39
C ILE A 77 4.18 18.59 12.03
N ARG A 78 4.94 19.58 12.52
CA ARG A 78 4.64 20.99 12.29
C ARG A 78 5.80 21.70 11.62
N GLY A 79 5.45 22.68 10.79
CA GLY A 79 6.38 23.44 9.97
C GLY A 79 7.18 22.53 9.06
N PHE A 80 6.57 21.46 8.53
CA PHE A 80 7.17 20.74 7.42
C PHE A 80 7.14 21.67 6.22
N ARG A 81 8.30 22.14 5.80
CA ARG A 81 8.44 23.07 4.68
C ARG A 81 9.13 22.35 3.56
N SER A 82 8.55 22.46 2.38
CA SER A 82 9.24 22.13 1.15
C SER A 82 9.33 23.34 0.24
N ARG A 83 10.29 23.31 -0.67
CA ARG A 83 10.49 24.35 -1.68
C ARG A 83 10.71 23.73 -3.04
N ARG A 84 10.15 24.39 -4.04
CA ARG A 84 10.36 24.10 -5.44
C ARG A 84 11.69 24.67 -5.87
N ALA A 85 12.55 23.84 -6.43
CA ALA A 85 13.82 24.22 -6.98
C ALA A 85 13.94 23.69 -8.42
N PRO A 86 14.57 24.45 -9.34
CA PRO A 86 14.96 23.93 -10.64
C PRO A 86 15.92 22.77 -10.46
N ARG A 87 15.84 21.78 -11.36
CA ARG A 87 16.73 20.62 -11.34
C ARG A 87 18.21 21.01 -11.37
N GLU A 88 18.55 22.08 -12.08
CA GLU A 88 19.92 22.58 -12.25
C GLU A 88 20.51 23.13 -10.94
N VAL A 89 19.68 23.49 -9.96
CA VAL A 89 20.13 23.95 -8.63
C VAL A 89 20.55 22.75 -7.78
N LEU A 90 19.80 21.65 -7.87
CA LEU A 90 20.14 20.38 -7.21
C LEU A 90 21.38 19.74 -7.82
N GLU A 91 21.48 19.69 -9.14
CA GLU A 91 22.65 19.13 -9.83
C GLU A 91 23.93 19.86 -9.40
N ARG A 92 23.88 21.18 -9.22
CA ARG A 92 25.01 21.96 -8.68
C ARG A 92 25.37 21.63 -7.23
N ALA A 93 24.38 21.33 -6.39
CA ALA A 93 24.63 20.94 -5.00
C ALA A 93 25.21 19.51 -4.89
N ILE A 94 24.71 18.59 -5.73
CA ILE A 94 25.15 17.19 -5.78
C ILE A 94 26.57 17.07 -6.33
N VAL A 95 26.95 17.86 -7.35
CA VAL A 95 28.30 17.88 -7.92
C VAL A 95 29.37 18.29 -6.90
N TYR A 96 29.02 19.00 -5.81
CA TYR A 96 29.95 19.38 -4.76
C TYR A 96 30.18 18.31 -3.68
N GLU A 97 29.36 17.26 -3.63
CA GLU A 97 29.50 16.17 -2.66
C GLU A 97 29.65 14.82 -3.38
N GLU A 98 30.90 14.35 -3.54
CA GLU A 98 31.28 13.01 -4.06
C GLU A 98 30.63 11.81 -3.33
N LYS A 99 29.79 12.06 -2.32
CA LYS A 99 29.16 11.05 -1.47
C LYS A 99 27.68 10.82 -1.75
N VAL A 100 27.02 11.66 -2.57
CA VAL A 100 25.59 11.49 -2.86
C VAL A 100 25.35 10.22 -3.67
N ASP A 101 26.19 9.93 -4.67
CA ASP A 101 26.06 8.72 -5.50
C ASP A 101 26.18 7.42 -4.68
N GLN A 102 26.85 7.47 -3.52
CA GLN A 102 26.98 6.32 -2.61
C GLN A 102 25.73 6.10 -1.75
N LEU A 103 24.80 7.05 -1.72
CA LEU A 103 23.54 6.99 -0.97
C LEU A 103 22.34 6.67 -1.88
N LEU A 104 22.55 6.65 -3.20
CA LEU A 104 21.51 6.32 -4.17
C LEU A 104 21.40 4.80 -4.31
N TYR A 105 20.17 4.29 -4.18
CA TYR A 105 19.84 2.90 -4.43
C TYR A 105 18.89 2.81 -5.62
N GLU A 106 19.16 1.86 -6.51
CA GLU A 106 18.27 1.51 -7.60
C GLU A 106 17.62 0.15 -7.37
N THR A 107 16.37 0.01 -7.81
CA THR A 107 15.68 -1.28 -7.79
C THR A 107 15.96 -1.99 -9.11
N LEU A 108 16.67 -3.12 -9.05
CA LEU A 108 16.98 -3.96 -10.20
C LEU A 108 16.19 -5.26 -10.16
N TRP A 109 15.63 -5.66 -11.31
CA TRP A 109 15.01 -6.96 -11.49
C TRP A 109 16.05 -7.97 -11.94
N HIS A 110 16.24 -9.03 -11.15
CA HIS A 110 17.12 -10.14 -11.51
C HIS A 110 16.29 -11.37 -11.86
N ALA A 111 16.66 -12.04 -12.95
CA ALA A 111 16.09 -13.34 -13.29
C ALA A 111 16.38 -14.34 -12.15
N GLN A 112 15.33 -14.94 -11.60
CA GLN A 112 15.45 -16.04 -10.64
C GLN A 112 14.89 -17.32 -11.26
N PRO A 113 15.59 -18.46 -11.10
CA PRO A 113 15.04 -19.74 -11.53
C PRO A 113 13.77 -20.03 -10.74
N LEU A 114 12.73 -20.46 -11.43
CA LEU A 114 11.53 -20.99 -10.78
C LEU A 114 11.94 -22.24 -10.00
N LYS A 115 11.84 -22.18 -8.67
CA LYS A 115 11.98 -23.37 -7.85
C LYS A 115 10.84 -24.32 -8.23
N GLN A 116 11.18 -25.47 -8.80
CA GLN A 116 10.26 -26.60 -8.85
C GLN A 116 10.14 -27.10 -7.42
N ASP A 117 9.11 -26.68 -6.70
CA ASP A 117 8.77 -27.33 -5.44
C ASP A 117 8.29 -28.75 -5.80
N GLU A 118 9.17 -29.73 -5.60
CA GLU A 118 8.83 -31.13 -5.60
C GLU A 118 7.82 -31.37 -4.48
N THR A 119 6.64 -31.87 -4.83
CA THR A 119 5.47 -32.13 -3.96
C THR A 119 4.58 -30.93 -3.60
N LEU A 120 3.93 -30.32 -4.59
CA LEU A 120 2.64 -29.65 -4.35
C LEU A 120 1.51 -30.68 -4.16
N ALA A 121 1.59 -31.52 -3.14
CA ALA A 121 0.43 -32.22 -2.61
C ALA A 121 -0.30 -31.26 -1.64
N SER A 122 -0.84 -30.15 -2.16
CA SER A 122 -1.53 -29.20 -1.30
C SER A 122 -2.96 -29.68 -1.05
N ILE A 123 -3.14 -30.37 0.07
CA ILE A 123 -4.47 -30.59 0.66
C ILE A 123 -4.96 -29.21 1.12
N GLY A 124 -5.89 -28.62 0.39
CA GLY A 124 -6.44 -27.31 0.72
C GLY A 124 -7.16 -26.62 -0.44
N GLN A 125 -7.97 -25.61 -0.10
CA GLN A 125 -8.75 -24.83 -1.04
C GLN A 125 -8.12 -23.46 -1.26
N TRP A 126 -8.04 -23.04 -2.52
CA TRP A 126 -7.69 -21.69 -2.94
C TRP A 126 -8.94 -20.91 -3.35
N VAL A 127 -8.94 -19.60 -3.10
CA VAL A 127 -10.00 -18.70 -3.55
C VAL A 127 -9.40 -17.64 -4.47
N ILE A 128 -9.88 -17.54 -5.70
CA ILE A 128 -9.58 -16.41 -6.58
C ILE A 128 -10.64 -15.35 -6.34
N VAL A 129 -10.21 -14.12 -6.05
CA VAL A 129 -11.09 -12.96 -6.00
C VAL A 129 -10.78 -12.05 -7.17
N SER A 130 -11.76 -11.85 -8.03
CA SER A 130 -11.64 -11.04 -9.25
C SER A 130 -13.02 -10.64 -9.74
N ASP A 131 -13.06 -9.67 -10.65
CA ASP A 131 -14.15 -9.58 -11.61
C ASP A 131 -14.30 -10.86 -12.46
N GLU A 132 -15.42 -11.01 -13.17
CA GLU A 132 -15.63 -12.08 -14.17
C GLU A 132 -14.78 -11.88 -15.44
N SER A 133 -13.52 -11.45 -15.29
CA SER A 133 -12.62 -11.23 -16.40
C SER A 133 -12.18 -12.54 -17.06
N VAL A 134 -11.77 -12.40 -18.31
CA VAL A 134 -11.16 -13.49 -19.09
C VAL A 134 -9.91 -14.02 -18.37
N MET A 135 -9.13 -13.13 -17.75
CA MET A 135 -7.93 -13.50 -16.99
C MET A 135 -8.27 -14.38 -15.78
N ALA A 136 -9.28 -14.00 -14.99
CA ALA A 136 -9.70 -14.76 -13.82
C ALA A 136 -10.14 -16.18 -14.18
N ASN A 137 -10.94 -16.31 -15.24
CA ASN A 137 -11.39 -17.60 -15.75
C ASN A 137 -10.23 -18.45 -16.31
N ALA A 138 -9.30 -17.84 -17.05
CA ALA A 138 -8.12 -18.53 -17.56
C ALA A 138 -7.24 -19.05 -16.42
N LEU A 139 -7.03 -18.24 -15.38
CA LEU A 139 -6.28 -18.63 -14.18
C LEU A 139 -6.98 -19.76 -13.42
N LEU A 140 -8.29 -19.64 -13.20
CA LEU A 140 -9.11 -20.67 -12.55
C LEU A 140 -8.96 -22.02 -13.26
N ASN A 141 -9.12 -22.04 -14.58
CA ASN A 141 -9.01 -23.26 -15.37
C ASN A 141 -7.60 -23.85 -15.33
N ARG A 142 -6.57 -23.01 -15.37
CA ARG A 142 -5.18 -23.46 -15.31
C ARG A 142 -4.83 -24.08 -13.96
N ILE A 143 -5.29 -23.48 -12.87
CA ILE A 143 -5.09 -24.02 -11.51
C ILE A 143 -5.84 -25.35 -11.33
N LYS A 144 -7.10 -25.44 -11.81
CA LYS A 144 -7.86 -26.71 -11.81
C LYS A 144 -7.18 -27.80 -12.62
N ALA A 145 -6.62 -27.47 -13.79
CA ALA A 145 -5.90 -28.43 -14.63
C ALA A 145 -4.65 -28.99 -13.95
N CYS A 146 -4.07 -28.25 -13.00
CA CYS A 146 -2.97 -28.72 -12.16
C CYS A 146 -3.43 -29.54 -10.94
N GLY A 147 -4.74 -29.80 -10.78
CA GLY A 147 -5.29 -30.66 -9.73
C GLY A 147 -5.61 -29.96 -8.40
N PHE A 148 -5.51 -28.63 -8.33
CA PHE A 148 -5.80 -27.87 -7.11
C PHE A 148 -7.30 -27.58 -6.96
N SER A 149 -7.79 -27.61 -5.72
CA SER A 149 -9.13 -27.13 -5.39
C SER A 149 -9.13 -25.60 -5.39
N VAL A 150 -9.91 -25.00 -6.31
CA VAL A 150 -9.99 -23.55 -6.45
C VAL A 150 -11.39 -23.09 -6.84
N SER A 151 -11.84 -22.00 -6.22
CA SER A 151 -13.12 -21.34 -6.52
C SER A 151 -12.91 -19.87 -6.90
N LEU A 152 -13.66 -19.36 -7.86
CA LEU A 152 -13.70 -17.94 -8.22
C LEU A 152 -14.84 -17.25 -7.45
N GLN A 153 -14.55 -16.08 -6.89
CA GLN A 153 -15.49 -15.24 -6.16
C GLN A 153 -15.45 -13.83 -6.73
N THR A 154 -16.62 -13.31 -7.10
CA THR A 154 -16.79 -12.02 -7.78
C THR A 154 -17.40 -10.96 -6.88
N ASN A 155 -17.97 -11.37 -5.75
CA ASN A 155 -18.60 -10.48 -4.78
C ASN A 155 -17.68 -10.23 -3.59
N ASN A 156 -16.91 -9.15 -3.67
CA ASN A 156 -15.97 -8.70 -2.63
C ASN A 156 -16.61 -8.67 -1.22
N LYS A 157 -17.88 -8.29 -1.08
CA LYS A 157 -18.53 -8.21 0.24
C LYS A 157 -18.81 -9.59 0.85
N GLN A 158 -19.08 -10.60 0.03
CA GLN A 158 -19.37 -11.95 0.49
C GLN A 158 -18.10 -12.78 0.71
N VAL A 159 -17.02 -12.44 0.00
CA VAL A 159 -15.73 -13.13 0.13
C VAL A 159 -15.28 -13.21 1.59
N VAL A 160 -15.28 -12.11 2.32
CA VAL A 160 -14.79 -12.06 3.72
C VAL A 160 -15.54 -13.05 4.63
N THR A 161 -16.85 -13.16 4.45
CA THR A 161 -17.67 -14.14 5.17
C THR A 161 -17.33 -15.57 4.74
N LEU A 162 -17.30 -15.81 3.42
CA LEU A 162 -16.99 -17.13 2.85
C LEU A 162 -15.62 -17.65 3.27
N LEU A 163 -14.60 -16.79 3.35
CA LEU A 163 -13.26 -17.19 3.78
C LEU A 163 -13.25 -17.77 5.19
N SER A 164 -14.18 -17.35 6.06
CA SER A 164 -14.29 -17.85 7.43
C SER A 164 -14.91 -19.24 7.51
N ASP A 165 -15.64 -19.66 6.47
CA ASP A 165 -16.36 -20.93 6.42
C ASP A 165 -15.57 -22.06 5.72
N ILE A 166 -14.43 -21.72 5.10
CA ILE A 166 -13.58 -22.69 4.39
C ILE A 166 -12.58 -23.30 5.38
N ALA A 167 -12.84 -24.52 5.82
CA ALA A 167 -12.04 -25.22 6.83
C ALA A 167 -10.56 -25.39 6.44
N ASP A 168 -10.28 -25.69 5.16
CA ASP A 168 -8.93 -25.95 4.66
C ASP A 168 -8.43 -24.82 3.73
N LEU A 169 -8.69 -23.55 4.09
CA LEU A 169 -8.30 -22.42 3.27
C LEU A 169 -6.77 -22.27 3.23
N GLN A 170 -6.18 -22.57 2.07
CA GLN A 170 -4.74 -22.47 1.87
C GLN A 170 -4.31 -21.04 1.51
N GLY A 171 -5.14 -20.34 0.75
CA GLY A 171 -4.83 -18.99 0.32
C GLY A 171 -5.87 -18.34 -0.57
N VAL A 172 -5.69 -17.05 -0.74
CA VAL A 172 -6.49 -16.18 -1.59
C VAL A 172 -5.59 -15.58 -2.66
N ILE A 173 -6.01 -15.68 -3.91
CA ILE A 173 -5.40 -15.00 -5.05
C ILE A 173 -6.29 -13.80 -5.37
N TYR A 174 -5.80 -12.59 -5.12
CA TYR A 174 -6.48 -11.36 -5.47
C TYR A 174 -5.99 -10.87 -6.83
N LEU A 175 -6.88 -10.87 -7.81
CA LEU A 175 -6.70 -10.21 -9.08
C LEU A 175 -7.34 -8.82 -8.94
N GLY A 176 -6.51 -7.78 -8.86
CA GLY A 176 -7.02 -6.42 -8.94
C GLY A 176 -7.79 -6.23 -10.26
N PRO A 177 -8.75 -5.29 -10.32
CA PRO A 177 -9.54 -5.07 -11.53
C PRO A 177 -8.61 -4.83 -12.74
N ALA A 178 -8.71 -5.72 -13.74
CA ALA A 178 -7.89 -5.67 -14.95
C ALA A 178 -8.20 -4.42 -15.81
N SER A 179 -9.37 -3.84 -15.61
CA SER A 179 -9.91 -2.69 -16.31
C SER A 179 -9.82 -1.43 -15.45
N SER A 180 -8.79 -0.62 -15.70
CA SER A 180 -8.74 0.80 -15.36
C SER A 180 -9.12 1.17 -13.93
N LEU A 181 -8.23 0.88 -12.97
CA LEU A 181 -8.17 1.70 -11.75
C LEU A 181 -7.81 3.12 -12.17
N LYS A 182 -8.81 3.99 -12.32
CA LYS A 182 -8.58 5.42 -12.45
C LYS A 182 -8.02 5.91 -11.13
N LEU A 183 -6.92 6.66 -11.17
CA LEU A 183 -6.45 7.32 -9.96
C LEU A 183 -7.44 8.44 -9.56
N PRO A 184 -7.65 8.66 -8.25
CA PRO A 184 -7.13 7.84 -7.14
C PRO A 184 -7.80 6.46 -7.08
N LEU A 185 -7.05 5.42 -6.65
CA LEU A 185 -7.59 4.09 -6.30
C LEU A 185 -8.93 4.28 -5.60
N GLU A 186 -9.98 3.60 -6.06
CA GLU A 186 -11.25 3.77 -5.38
C GLU A 186 -11.08 3.22 -3.96
N PHE A 187 -11.54 3.98 -2.98
CA PHE A 187 -11.47 3.61 -1.56
C PHE A 187 -12.01 2.19 -1.29
N VAL A 188 -12.84 1.69 -2.20
CA VAL A 188 -13.41 0.34 -2.24
C VAL A 188 -12.34 -0.75 -2.34
N GLU A 189 -11.31 -0.61 -3.17
CA GLU A 189 -10.29 -1.67 -3.32
C GLU A 189 -9.38 -1.79 -2.09
N LEU A 190 -8.94 -0.65 -1.55
CA LEU A 190 -8.11 -0.62 -0.34
C LEU A 190 -8.88 -1.15 0.87
N GLN A 191 -10.16 -0.75 1.00
CA GLN A 191 -11.03 -1.28 2.05
C GLN A 191 -11.21 -2.80 1.91
N PHE A 192 -11.34 -3.31 0.68
CA PHE A 192 -11.49 -4.74 0.47
C PHE A 192 -10.24 -5.55 0.86
N LEU A 193 -9.04 -5.09 0.46
CA LEU A 193 -7.79 -5.72 0.89
C LEU A 193 -7.62 -5.67 2.40
N PHE A 194 -8.03 -4.57 3.01
CA PHE A 194 -8.07 -4.43 4.45
C PHE A 194 -9.00 -5.45 5.11
N ASP A 195 -10.21 -5.64 4.56
CA ASP A 195 -11.19 -6.60 5.07
C ASP A 195 -10.68 -8.05 4.93
N ILE A 196 -10.00 -8.40 3.83
CA ILE A 196 -9.30 -9.70 3.69
C ILE A 196 -8.24 -9.86 4.79
N GLY A 197 -7.43 -8.82 5.04
CA GLY A 197 -6.41 -8.83 6.09
C GLY A 197 -7.01 -9.11 7.46
N GLN A 198 -8.13 -8.46 7.79
CA GLN A 198 -8.86 -8.72 9.05
C GLN A 198 -9.44 -10.14 9.11
N ALA A 199 -9.95 -10.68 8.01
CA ALA A 199 -10.40 -12.07 7.94
C ALA A 199 -9.26 -13.05 8.25
N PHE A 200 -8.08 -12.81 7.68
CA PHE A 200 -6.90 -13.64 7.90
C PHE A 200 -6.41 -13.58 9.34
N ILE A 201 -6.51 -12.42 10.01
CA ILE A 201 -6.19 -12.28 11.44
C ILE A 201 -7.18 -13.09 12.31
N LYS A 202 -8.46 -13.14 11.93
CA LYS A 202 -9.43 -13.99 12.64
C LYS A 202 -9.13 -15.48 12.45
N LEU A 203 -8.78 -15.87 11.23
CA LEU A 203 -8.41 -17.25 10.89
C LEU A 203 -7.08 -17.66 11.53
N SER A 204 -6.12 -16.74 11.69
CA SER A 204 -4.83 -17.05 12.32
C SER A 204 -4.95 -17.48 13.78
N ALA A 205 -6.00 -17.02 14.49
CA ALA A 205 -6.33 -17.51 15.83
C ALA A 205 -6.61 -19.02 15.86
N GLN A 206 -6.88 -19.64 14.71
CA GLN A 206 -7.13 -21.07 14.51
C GLN A 206 -5.90 -21.85 13.99
N GLN A 207 -4.69 -21.30 14.18
CA GLN A 207 -3.36 -21.91 13.95
C GLN A 207 -2.79 -21.95 12.52
N VAL A 208 -3.56 -21.65 11.47
CA VAL A 208 -3.03 -21.57 10.09
C VAL A 208 -3.38 -20.23 9.47
N ILE A 209 -2.36 -19.51 8.98
CA ILE A 209 -2.54 -18.24 8.28
C ILE A 209 -2.57 -18.50 6.77
N PRO A 210 -3.69 -18.24 6.08
CA PRO A 210 -3.76 -18.39 4.65
C PRO A 210 -2.78 -17.46 3.93
N ARG A 211 -2.32 -17.87 2.74
CA ARG A 211 -1.47 -17.04 1.89
C ARG A 211 -2.33 -16.02 1.12
N LEU A 212 -1.88 -14.77 1.04
CA LEU A 212 -2.46 -13.79 0.13
C LEU A 212 -1.48 -13.59 -1.02
N VAL A 213 -1.92 -13.89 -2.24
CA VAL A 213 -1.17 -13.64 -3.47
C VAL A 213 -1.90 -12.55 -4.23
N MET A 214 -1.22 -11.44 -4.47
CA MET A 214 -1.78 -10.35 -5.27
C MET A 214 -1.17 -10.37 -6.66
N LEU A 215 -2.02 -10.39 -7.67
CA LEU A 215 -1.63 -10.30 -9.07
C LEU A 215 -1.90 -8.89 -9.56
N THR A 216 -0.84 -8.22 -10.00
CA THR A 216 -0.88 -6.86 -10.53
C THR A 216 -0.41 -6.84 -11.97
N GLN A 217 -1.05 -6.03 -12.82
CA GLN A 217 -0.58 -5.77 -14.17
C GLN A 217 0.15 -4.43 -14.22
N SER A 218 1.40 -4.45 -14.70
CA SER A 218 2.23 -3.25 -14.89
C SER A 218 2.44 -2.39 -13.62
N ALA A 219 2.34 -2.97 -12.42
CA ALA A 219 2.67 -2.25 -11.18
C ALA A 219 4.14 -1.87 -11.08
N HIS A 220 5.01 -2.61 -11.78
CA HIS A 220 6.43 -2.35 -11.85
C HIS A 220 6.90 -2.34 -13.30
N ALA A 221 7.87 -1.48 -13.56
CA ALA A 221 8.67 -1.51 -14.77
C ALA A 221 9.80 -2.53 -14.57
N VAL A 222 9.76 -3.63 -15.32
CA VAL A 222 10.88 -4.59 -15.41
C VAL A 222 11.88 -4.14 -16.48
N HIS A 223 11.39 -3.43 -17.51
CA HIS A 223 12.15 -2.70 -18.52
C HIS A 223 11.61 -1.26 -18.63
N ASN A 224 11.93 -0.50 -19.68
CA ASN A 224 11.41 0.86 -19.95
C ASN A 224 9.89 0.88 -20.31
N ASP A 225 9.09 0.11 -19.58
CA ASP A 225 7.66 -0.06 -19.79
C ASP A 225 6.83 0.98 -19.02
N VAL A 226 5.61 1.21 -19.48
CA VAL A 226 4.66 2.10 -18.84
C VAL A 226 4.17 1.49 -17.53
N ILE A 227 4.32 2.24 -16.44
CA ILE A 227 3.87 1.85 -15.10
C ILE A 227 2.41 2.24 -14.90
N ASN A 228 1.62 1.30 -14.39
CA ASN A 228 0.30 1.56 -13.84
C ASN A 228 0.45 1.99 -12.37
N LEU A 229 0.38 3.30 -12.13
CA LEU A 229 0.55 3.90 -10.80
C LEU A 229 -0.48 3.42 -9.76
N SER A 230 -1.71 3.10 -10.19
CA SER A 230 -2.73 2.52 -9.31
C SER A 230 -2.30 1.14 -8.82
N ALA A 231 -1.78 0.30 -9.72
CA ALA A 231 -1.28 -1.02 -9.36
C ALA A 231 -0.02 -0.94 -8.49
N ALA A 232 0.87 0.02 -8.74
CA ALA A 232 2.05 0.28 -7.90
C ALA A 232 1.67 0.67 -6.45
N THR A 233 0.63 1.51 -6.30
CA THR A 233 0.13 1.94 -4.99
C THR A 233 -0.40 0.74 -4.18
N LEU A 234 -1.07 -0.22 -4.82
CA LEU A 234 -1.49 -1.46 -4.17
C LEU A 234 -0.30 -2.26 -3.64
N VAL A 235 0.79 -2.36 -4.42
CA VAL A 235 2.00 -3.07 -3.98
C VAL A 235 2.59 -2.42 -2.73
N VAL A 236 2.71 -1.10 -2.70
CA VAL A 236 3.21 -0.37 -1.51
C VAL A 236 2.33 -0.66 -0.30
N PHE A 237 1.00 -0.59 -0.44
CA PHE A 237 0.06 -0.89 0.64
C PHE A 237 0.26 -2.31 1.19
N VAL A 238 0.40 -3.31 0.31
CA VAL A 238 0.61 -4.70 0.72
C VAL A 238 1.99 -4.92 1.34
N LEU A 239 3.04 -4.26 0.85
CA LEU A 239 4.38 -4.31 1.46
C LEU A 239 4.36 -3.77 2.88
N VAL A 240 3.69 -2.63 3.10
CA VAL A 240 3.46 -2.10 4.45
C VAL A 240 2.68 -3.13 5.26
N ALA A 241 1.51 -3.60 4.79
CA ALA A 241 0.69 -4.57 5.53
C ALA A 241 1.42 -5.90 5.85
N HIS A 242 2.31 -6.36 4.97
CA HIS A 242 3.12 -7.57 5.18
C HIS A 242 4.15 -7.35 6.30
N HIS A 243 4.84 -6.21 6.29
CA HIS A 243 5.77 -5.83 7.36
C HIS A 243 5.03 -5.64 8.71
N GLU A 244 3.78 -5.17 8.65
CA GLU A 244 2.92 -4.96 9.83
C GLU A 244 2.29 -6.25 10.40
N ARG A 245 2.49 -7.44 9.80
CA ARG A 245 2.05 -8.75 10.36
C ARG A 245 2.67 -9.09 11.73
N CYS A 246 3.52 -8.22 12.27
CA CYS A 246 3.97 -8.26 13.66
C CYS A 246 2.99 -7.62 14.67
N TRP A 247 1.87 -7.02 14.25
CA TRP A 247 1.01 -6.24 15.17
C TRP A 247 -0.49 -6.55 15.01
N ASN A 248 -1.04 -7.27 16.01
CA ASN A 248 -2.47 -7.54 16.19
C ASN A 248 -3.26 -6.25 16.54
N VAL A 249 -3.72 -5.48 15.55
CA VAL A 249 -4.70 -4.41 15.83
C VAL A 249 -5.84 -4.39 14.80
N PRO A 250 -7.11 -4.46 15.23
CA PRO A 250 -8.24 -4.25 14.34
C PRO A 250 -8.33 -2.75 13.97
N LEU A 251 -8.22 -2.39 12.69
CA LEU A 251 -8.71 -1.09 12.22
C LEU A 251 -10.19 -1.23 11.86
N SER A 252 -11.04 -0.32 12.32
CA SER A 252 -12.41 -0.19 11.83
C SER A 252 -12.55 1.20 11.21
N MET A 253 -12.80 1.30 9.91
CA MET A 253 -13.10 2.57 9.27
C MET A 253 -14.63 2.76 9.23
N LYS A 254 -15.15 3.72 9.99
CA LYS A 254 -16.56 4.14 9.90
C LYS A 254 -16.66 5.39 9.03
N LYS A 255 -17.44 5.32 7.95
CA LYS A 255 -17.90 6.51 7.21
C LYS A 255 -18.77 7.36 8.15
N LYS A 256 -18.32 8.55 8.53
CA LYS A 256 -19.21 9.59 9.05
C LYS A 256 -19.76 10.39 7.86
N SER A 257 -21.07 10.36 7.65
CA SER A 257 -21.74 11.33 6.79
C SER A 257 -21.65 12.69 7.49
N ILE A 258 -21.03 13.66 6.84
CA ILE A 258 -21.09 15.06 7.28
C ILE A 258 -22.44 15.59 6.80
N SER A 259 -23.32 15.87 7.75
CA SER A 259 -24.52 16.70 7.59
C SER A 259 -24.18 18.15 7.89
#